data_AF-A0AAI9H4Q3-F1
#
_entry.id   AF-A0AAI9H4Q3-F1
#
_cell.length_a   1.000
_cell.length_b   1.000
_cell.length_c   1.000
_cell.angle_alpha   90.00
_cell.angle_beta   90.00
_cell.angle_gamma   90.00
#
_symmetry.space_group_name_H-M   'P 1'
#
loop_
_entity.id
_entity.type
_entity.pdbx_description
1 polymer ?
#
loop_
_entity_poly.entity_id
_entity_poly.type
_entity_poly.pdbx_seq_one_letter_code
_entity_poly.pdbx_strand_id
1 'polypeptide(L)'
;KMDAFGCTSRGQAHRAGLWLIKTELLETQTVDFSVGAEGLRHVPGDVIEICDDDYAGIRTGGRVLAVNSQTRTLTLDREITLPSSGTTLISLVDGQGSPVSVEVQSVTDGVKVKVSRVPDGVAEYSVWGLKLPTLRQRLFRCVSIRENDDGTYAITAVQHVPEKEAIVDNGAHFDGDQSGTVNGVTPPAVQHLTAEVTADSGEYQVLA
;
A
#
# COMPACT_ATOMS: atom_id res chain seq x y z
N LYS A 1 16.28 -8.83 -18.43
CA LYS A 1 15.40 -9.39 -19.47
C LYS A 1 14.01 -9.50 -18.87
N MET A 2 12.98 -8.99 -19.54
CA MET A 2 11.59 -9.04 -19.07
C MET A 2 10.77 -9.75 -20.14
N ASP A 3 10.03 -10.78 -19.72
CA ASP A 3 9.09 -11.49 -20.59
C ASP A 3 7.66 -11.21 -20.07
N ALA A 4 6.85 -10.50 -20.87
CA ALA A 4 5.45 -10.24 -20.55
C ALA A 4 4.59 -11.39 -21.07
N PHE A 5 4.44 -12.44 -20.27
CA PHE A 5 3.65 -13.63 -20.63
C PHE A 5 2.19 -13.27 -20.94
N GLY A 6 1.65 -13.82 -22.02
CA GLY A 6 0.25 -13.58 -22.42
C GLY A 6 -0.05 -12.18 -22.97
N CYS A 7 0.97 -11.40 -23.36
CA CYS A 7 0.78 -10.11 -24.00
C CYS A 7 0.24 -10.25 -25.42
N THR A 8 -1.00 -9.82 -25.67
CA THR A 8 -1.69 -9.93 -26.98
C THR A 8 -1.86 -8.58 -27.69
N SER A 9 -1.42 -7.48 -27.08
CA SER A 9 -1.54 -6.14 -27.67
C SER A 9 -0.36 -5.23 -27.35
N ARG A 10 -0.09 -4.25 -28.23
CA ARG A 10 0.93 -3.20 -28.02
C ARG A 10 0.68 -2.42 -26.71
N GLY A 11 -0.59 -2.22 -26.34
CA GLY A 11 -0.94 -1.54 -25.10
C GLY A 11 -0.63 -2.31 -23.83
N GLN A 12 -0.80 -3.63 -23.84
CA GLN A 12 -0.36 -4.47 -22.72
C GLN A 12 1.16 -4.46 -22.58
N ALA A 13 1.90 -4.60 -23.70
CA ALA A 13 3.36 -4.54 -23.69
C ALA A 13 3.87 -3.20 -23.14
N HIS A 14 3.30 -2.10 -23.59
CA HIS A 14 3.68 -0.76 -23.14
C HIS A 14 3.39 -0.54 -21.66
N ARG A 15 2.18 -0.89 -21.18
CA ARG A 15 1.85 -0.78 -19.75
C ARG A 15 2.77 -1.65 -18.90
N ALA A 16 3.07 -2.87 -19.34
CA ALA A 16 3.99 -3.76 -18.63
C ALA A 16 5.41 -3.18 -18.55
N GLY A 17 5.95 -2.67 -19.66
CA GLY A 17 7.27 -2.03 -19.68
C GLY A 17 7.32 -0.74 -18.84
N LEU A 18 6.30 0.10 -18.94
CA LEU A 18 6.20 1.33 -18.17
C LEU A 18 6.03 1.06 -16.68
N TRP A 19 5.25 0.04 -16.31
CA TRP A 19 5.11 -0.42 -14.92
C TRP A 19 6.46 -0.79 -14.32
N LEU A 20 7.26 -1.57 -15.05
CA LEU A 20 8.58 -1.97 -14.59
C LEU A 20 9.49 -0.75 -14.38
N ILE A 21 9.62 0.12 -15.39
CA ILE A 21 10.48 1.32 -15.32
C ILE A 21 10.04 2.23 -14.16
N LYS A 22 8.74 2.44 -13.98
CA LYS A 22 8.22 3.30 -12.91
C LYS A 22 8.37 2.68 -11.53
N THR A 23 8.26 1.37 -11.42
CA THR A 23 8.53 0.65 -10.17
C THR A 23 9.99 0.85 -9.77
N GLU A 24 10.93 0.55 -10.66
CA GLU A 24 12.37 0.73 -10.40
C GLU A 24 12.75 2.19 -10.08
N LEU A 25 12.07 3.16 -10.70
CA LEU A 25 12.36 4.58 -10.50
C LEU A 25 11.77 5.13 -9.19
N LEU A 26 10.57 4.69 -8.80
CA LEU A 26 9.78 5.32 -7.73
C LEU A 26 9.75 4.51 -6.43
N GLU A 27 9.85 3.18 -6.51
CA GLU A 27 9.70 2.26 -5.38
C GLU A 27 11.08 1.71 -4.96
N THR A 28 11.97 2.63 -4.57
CA THR A 28 13.40 2.32 -4.37
C THR A 28 13.78 1.95 -2.94
N GLN A 29 12.89 2.22 -1.98
CA GLN A 29 13.18 2.01 -0.56
C GLN A 29 12.62 0.68 -0.08
N THR A 30 13.38 0.00 0.77
CA THR A 30 12.95 -1.18 1.52
C THR A 30 13.07 -0.85 3.00
N VAL A 31 12.10 -1.30 3.79
CA VAL A 31 12.11 -1.18 5.24
C VAL A 31 12.03 -2.57 5.85
N ASP A 32 12.70 -2.72 6.99
CA ASP A 32 12.63 -3.90 7.83
C ASP A 32 12.44 -3.43 9.28
N PHE A 33 11.38 -3.90 9.92
CA PHE A 33 11.03 -3.50 11.29
C PHE A 33 10.30 -4.62 12.01
N SER A 34 10.28 -4.58 13.34
CA SER A 34 9.55 -5.54 14.17
C SER A 34 8.36 -4.88 14.87
N VAL A 35 7.26 -5.63 14.97
CA VAL A 35 6.02 -5.23 15.64
C VAL A 35 5.56 -6.31 16.60
N GLY A 36 4.67 -5.97 17.53
CA GLY A 36 4.00 -6.96 18.36
C GLY A 36 2.90 -7.69 17.60
N ALA A 37 2.00 -8.34 18.34
CA ALA A 37 0.86 -9.08 17.78
C ALA A 37 -0.07 -8.22 16.89
N GLU A 38 -0.04 -6.89 17.02
CA GLU A 38 -0.76 -5.99 16.13
C GLU A 38 -0.33 -6.10 14.66
N GLY A 39 0.86 -6.63 14.37
CA GLY A 39 1.34 -6.91 13.02
C GLY A 39 0.57 -8.02 12.30
N LEU A 40 -0.04 -8.95 13.04
CA LEU A 40 -0.76 -10.10 12.50
C LEU A 40 -2.02 -9.73 11.71
N ARG A 41 -2.48 -8.49 11.84
CA ARG A 41 -3.58 -7.97 11.02
C ARG A 41 -3.18 -7.78 9.55
N HIS A 42 -1.89 -7.76 9.26
CA HIS A 42 -1.36 -7.57 7.92
C HIS A 42 -1.01 -8.90 7.28
N VAL A 43 -1.10 -8.94 5.95
CA VAL A 43 -0.62 -10.04 5.11
C VAL A 43 0.32 -9.52 4.02
N PRO A 44 1.21 -10.37 3.48
CA PRO A 44 1.97 -10.00 2.28
C PRO A 44 1.04 -9.50 1.17
N GLY A 45 1.42 -8.36 0.57
CA GLY A 45 0.61 -7.64 -0.42
C GLY A 45 -0.12 -6.41 0.13
N ASP A 46 -0.34 -6.32 1.45
CA ASP A 46 -0.98 -5.16 2.06
C ASP A 46 -0.14 -3.89 1.87
N VAL A 47 -0.83 -2.77 1.62
CA VAL A 47 -0.23 -1.45 1.62
C VAL A 47 -0.42 -0.83 3.01
N ILE A 48 0.69 -0.57 3.68
CA ILE A 48 0.74 -0.02 5.04
C ILE A 48 1.36 1.38 5.03
N GLU A 49 0.79 2.25 5.84
CA GLU A 49 1.36 3.57 6.14
C GLU A 49 2.37 3.44 7.27
N ILE A 50 3.57 3.99 7.09
CA ILE A 50 4.64 3.94 8.09
C ILE A 50 4.97 5.37 8.56
N CYS A 51 4.81 5.58 9.87
CA CYS A 51 5.24 6.79 10.57
C CYS A 51 6.63 6.53 11.16
N ASP A 52 7.66 6.94 10.42
CA ASP A 52 9.07 6.71 10.72
C ASP A 52 9.70 7.99 11.29
N ASP A 53 9.94 7.99 12.61
CA ASP A 53 10.51 9.12 13.33
C ASP A 53 11.93 9.46 12.85
N ASP A 54 12.74 8.45 12.52
CA ASP A 54 14.15 8.63 12.13
C ASP A 54 14.24 9.25 10.74
N TYR A 55 13.33 8.86 9.84
CA TYR A 55 13.22 9.48 8.53
C TYR A 55 12.58 10.87 8.57
N ALA A 56 11.55 11.06 9.40
CA ALA A 56 10.85 12.34 9.51
C ALA A 56 11.64 13.40 10.29
N GLY A 57 12.56 12.98 11.17
CA GLY A 57 13.31 13.85 12.07
C GLY A 57 12.47 14.44 13.21
N ILE A 58 11.24 13.95 13.38
CA ILE A 58 10.25 14.39 14.38
C ILE A 58 9.42 13.20 14.86
N ARG A 59 8.80 13.32 16.04
CA ARG A 59 7.94 12.26 16.59
C ARG A 59 6.61 12.23 15.85
N THR A 60 6.35 11.12 15.15
CA THR A 60 5.22 10.93 14.26
C THR A 60 4.39 9.70 14.60
N GLY A 61 4.88 8.77 15.42
CA GLY A 61 4.10 7.61 15.84
C GLY A 61 4.39 7.17 17.28
N GLY A 62 3.48 6.36 17.83
CA GLY A 62 3.62 5.85 19.20
C GLY A 62 2.42 5.04 19.70
N ARG A 63 2.23 5.10 21.03
CA ARG A 63 1.14 4.43 21.77
C ARG A 63 0.30 5.43 22.56
N VAL A 64 -1.00 5.15 22.67
CA VAL A 64 -1.91 5.90 23.54
C VAL A 64 -1.77 5.37 24.98
N LEU A 65 -1.48 6.22 25.95
CA LEU A 65 -1.39 5.86 27.37
C LEU A 65 -2.71 6.05 28.14
N ALA A 66 -3.61 6.90 27.66
CA ALA A 66 -4.93 7.06 28.26
C ALA A 66 -5.93 7.65 27.26
N VAL A 67 -7.20 7.28 27.41
CA VAL A 67 -8.32 7.78 26.60
C VAL A 67 -9.36 8.40 27.52
N ASN A 68 -9.72 9.66 27.29
CA ASN A 68 -10.83 10.33 27.95
C ASN A 68 -11.87 10.72 26.90
N SER A 69 -12.87 9.86 26.71
CA SER A 69 -13.89 10.04 25.67
C SER A 69 -14.82 11.22 25.92
N GLN A 70 -15.05 11.59 27.19
CA GLN A 70 -15.91 12.72 27.56
C GLN A 70 -15.31 14.06 27.12
N THR A 71 -14.00 14.24 27.32
CA THR A 71 -13.28 15.45 26.91
C THR A 71 -12.67 15.35 25.51
N ARG A 72 -12.71 14.16 24.90
CA ARG A 72 -12.04 13.80 23.64
C ARG A 72 -10.54 14.01 23.69
N THR A 73 -9.93 13.60 24.79
CA THR A 73 -8.49 13.77 25.03
C THR A 73 -7.79 12.42 25.02
N LEU A 74 -6.73 12.31 24.24
CA LEU A 74 -5.78 11.18 24.24
C LEU A 74 -4.51 11.62 24.96
N THR A 75 -3.97 10.78 25.83
CA THR A 75 -2.62 10.97 26.38
C THR A 75 -1.67 10.08 25.61
N LEU A 76 -0.63 10.64 25.01
CA LEU A 76 0.35 9.91 24.21
C LEU A 76 1.56 9.50 25.05
N ASP A 77 2.29 8.49 24.56
CA ASP A 77 3.52 7.98 25.16
C ASP A 77 4.73 8.91 25.05
N ARG A 78 4.64 9.92 24.19
CA ARG A 78 5.70 10.89 23.91
C ARG A 78 5.12 12.23 23.52
N GLU A 79 5.94 13.27 23.68
CA GLU A 79 5.57 14.62 23.27
C GLU A 79 5.50 14.74 21.75
N ILE A 80 4.51 15.52 21.30
CA ILE A 80 4.35 15.91 19.90
C ILE A 80 4.30 17.43 19.79
N THR A 81 4.72 17.96 18.64
CA THR A 81 4.63 19.38 18.33
C THR A 81 3.71 19.58 17.13
N LEU A 82 2.75 20.49 17.26
CA LEU A 82 1.90 20.87 16.13
C LEU A 82 2.61 21.91 15.24
N PRO A 83 2.42 21.83 13.92
CA PRO A 83 2.88 22.86 13.00
C PRO A 83 2.12 24.17 13.27
N SER A 84 2.75 25.31 12.94
CA SER A 84 2.14 26.64 13.10
C SER A 84 0.96 26.90 12.15
N SER A 85 0.80 26.06 11.11
CA SER A 85 -0.26 26.19 10.11
C SER A 85 -0.61 24.84 9.49
N GLY A 86 -1.84 24.74 8.98
CA GLY A 86 -2.36 23.53 8.34
C GLY A 86 -3.02 22.57 9.32
N THR A 87 -3.85 21.67 8.79
CA THR A 87 -4.59 20.70 9.59
C THR A 87 -3.70 19.51 9.91
N THR A 88 -3.57 19.20 11.19
CA THR A 88 -2.93 17.97 11.67
C THR A 88 -3.99 16.92 11.96
N LEU A 89 -3.81 15.71 11.44
CA LEU A 89 -4.64 14.57 11.80
C LEU A 89 -3.83 13.58 12.63
N ILE A 90 -4.52 12.83 13.47
CA ILE A 90 -3.99 11.64 14.14
C ILE A 90 -4.74 10.41 13.60
N SER A 91 -3.98 9.45 13.10
CA SER A 91 -4.45 8.16 12.64
C SER A 91 -4.42 7.18 13.79
N LEU A 92 -5.56 6.53 14.04
CA LEU A 92 -5.78 5.54 15.09
C LEU A 92 -6.36 4.27 14.45
N VAL A 93 -6.44 3.19 15.22
CA VAL A 93 -7.09 1.96 14.79
C VAL A 93 -8.38 1.80 15.59
N ASP A 94 -9.51 1.69 14.92
CA ASP A 94 -10.79 1.48 15.57
C ASP A 94 -10.97 0.02 16.05
N GLY A 95 -12.08 -0.25 16.74
CA GLY A 95 -12.41 -1.59 17.23
C GLY A 95 -12.68 -2.63 16.14
N GLN A 96 -12.73 -2.24 14.86
CA GLN A 96 -12.81 -3.15 13.71
C GLN A 96 -11.44 -3.37 13.05
N GLY A 97 -10.36 -2.81 13.61
CA GLY A 97 -9.02 -2.92 13.05
C GLY A 97 -8.75 -1.95 11.90
N SER A 98 -9.66 -1.02 11.60
CA SER A 98 -9.53 -0.10 10.47
C SER A 98 -8.79 1.19 10.88
N PRO A 99 -7.91 1.72 10.02
CA PRO A 99 -7.26 3.00 10.27
C PRO A 99 -8.26 4.15 10.11
N VAL A 100 -8.43 4.95 11.16
CA VAL A 100 -9.31 6.12 11.20
C VAL A 100 -8.50 7.37 11.54
N SER A 101 -8.53 8.37 10.66
CA SER A 101 -7.89 9.66 10.89
C SER A 101 -8.89 10.67 11.46
N VAL A 102 -8.51 11.36 12.54
CA VAL A 102 -9.30 12.41 13.17
C VAL A 102 -8.46 13.67 13.36
N GLU A 103 -9.10 14.84 13.31
CA GLU A 103 -8.41 16.12 13.45
C GLU A 103 -7.93 16.34 14.88
N VAL A 104 -6.69 16.81 15.01
CA VAL A 104 -6.11 17.29 16.26
C VAL A 104 -6.49 18.77 16.45
N GLN A 105 -7.23 19.06 17.52
CA GLN A 105 -7.72 20.40 17.83
C GLN A 105 -6.73 21.20 18.68
N SER A 106 -6.06 20.54 19.62
CA SER A 106 -5.06 21.17 20.50
C SER A 106 -4.17 20.12 21.15
N VAL A 107 -2.97 20.54 21.55
CA VAL A 107 -2.05 19.75 22.37
C VAL A 107 -1.71 20.54 23.64
N THR A 108 -1.82 19.89 24.80
CA THR A 108 -1.47 20.45 26.11
C THR A 108 -0.34 19.63 26.71
N ASP A 109 0.65 20.29 27.30
CA ASP A 109 1.84 19.65 27.91
C ASP A 109 2.60 18.72 26.95
N GLY A 110 2.49 18.93 25.63
CA GLY A 110 3.10 18.09 24.59
C GLY A 110 2.48 16.70 24.41
N VAL A 111 1.79 16.15 25.42
CA VAL A 111 1.32 14.75 25.43
C VAL A 111 -0.19 14.58 25.45
N LYS A 112 -0.96 15.61 25.85
CA LYS A 112 -2.44 15.54 25.90
C LYS A 112 -3.03 16.13 24.64
N VAL A 113 -3.54 15.28 23.77
CA VAL A 113 -4.05 15.62 22.45
C VAL A 113 -5.57 15.62 22.48
N LYS A 114 -6.17 16.79 22.24
CA LYS A 114 -7.62 16.91 22.06
C LYS A 114 -7.97 16.68 20.60
N VAL A 115 -8.87 15.74 20.34
CA VAL A 115 -9.29 15.34 18.99
C VAL A 115 -10.75 15.73 18.71
N SER A 116 -11.11 15.84 17.43
CA SER A 116 -12.50 16.18 17.04
C SER A 116 -13.51 15.13 17.51
N ARG A 117 -13.12 13.86 17.49
CA ARG A 117 -13.83 12.71 18.08
C ARG A 117 -12.82 11.61 18.46
N VAL A 118 -13.17 10.80 19.44
CA VAL A 118 -12.43 9.55 19.73
C VAL A 118 -13.11 8.42 18.94
N PRO A 119 -12.42 7.74 18.01
CA PRO A 119 -12.98 6.58 17.32
C PRO A 119 -13.34 5.46 18.29
N ASP A 120 -14.40 4.70 17.99
CA ASP A 120 -14.83 3.58 18.80
C ASP A 120 -13.75 2.47 18.84
N GLY A 121 -13.52 1.89 20.01
CA GLY A 121 -12.53 0.83 20.21
C GLY A 121 -11.08 1.31 20.39
N VAL A 122 -10.81 2.61 20.30
CA VAL A 122 -9.52 3.17 20.72
C VAL A 122 -9.39 3.02 22.24
N ALA A 123 -8.28 2.45 22.68
CA ALA A 123 -8.00 2.12 24.07
C ALA A 123 -6.56 2.48 24.45
N GLU A 124 -6.21 2.23 25.70
CA GLU A 124 -4.81 2.25 26.14
C GLU A 124 -3.98 1.24 25.32
N TYR A 125 -2.74 1.61 25.01
CA TYR A 125 -1.82 0.93 24.10
C TYR A 125 -2.26 0.84 22.64
N SER A 126 -3.35 1.48 22.23
CA SER A 126 -3.64 1.65 20.81
C SER A 126 -2.51 2.40 20.09
N VAL A 127 -2.26 2.00 18.85
CA VAL A 127 -1.25 2.63 17.98
C VAL A 127 -1.76 3.98 17.48
N TRP A 128 -0.90 4.98 17.43
CA TRP A 128 -1.20 6.25 16.78
C TRP A 128 -0.08 6.67 15.82
N GLY A 129 -0.47 7.43 14.78
CA GLY A 129 0.44 8.08 13.84
C GLY A 129 -0.06 9.46 13.44
N LEU A 130 0.81 10.45 13.28
CA LEU A 130 0.47 11.81 12.86
C LEU A 130 0.52 11.95 11.36
N LYS A 131 -0.48 12.65 10.82
CA LYS A 131 -0.53 13.12 9.44
C LYS A 131 -0.39 14.64 9.48
N LEU A 132 0.82 15.08 9.18
CA LEU A 132 1.18 16.50 9.20
C LEU A 132 1.06 17.08 7.79
N PRO A 133 0.65 18.35 7.64
CA PRO A 133 0.53 19.01 6.34
C PRO A 133 1.86 19.13 5.60
N THR A 134 2.98 19.15 6.33
CA THR A 134 4.34 19.26 5.79
C THR A 134 5.02 17.91 5.55
N LEU A 135 4.43 16.80 6.02
CA LEU A 135 5.01 15.47 5.91
C LEU A 135 4.18 14.64 4.93
N ARG A 136 4.82 14.18 3.85
CA ARG A 136 4.17 13.26 2.91
C ARG A 136 4.01 11.90 3.56
N GLN A 137 2.82 11.32 3.44
CA GLN A 137 2.56 9.94 3.84
C GLN A 137 3.45 9.00 3.03
N ARG A 138 4.08 8.05 3.72
CA ARG A 138 4.92 7.03 3.09
C ARG A 138 4.18 5.71 3.19
N LEU A 139 3.87 5.15 2.03
CA LEU A 139 3.20 3.87 1.89
C LEU A 139 4.23 2.82 1.52
N PHE A 140 4.06 1.63 2.08
CA PHE A 140 4.91 0.49 1.82
C PHE A 140 4.04 -0.73 1.58
N ARG A 141 4.39 -1.55 0.60
CA ARG A 141 3.76 -2.83 0.33
C ARG A 141 4.51 -3.92 1.08
N CYS A 142 3.79 -4.63 1.95
CA CYS A 142 4.32 -5.75 2.70
C CYS A 142 4.77 -6.86 1.73
N VAL A 143 6.02 -7.33 1.88
CA VAL A 143 6.60 -8.42 1.09
C VAL A 143 6.60 -9.71 1.90
N SER A 144 6.98 -9.63 3.17
CA SER A 144 7.04 -10.78 4.06
C SER A 144 6.74 -10.40 5.50
N ILE A 145 6.12 -11.33 6.22
CA ILE A 145 5.92 -11.28 7.66
C ILE A 145 6.50 -12.57 8.23
N ARG A 146 7.41 -12.45 9.21
CA ARG A 146 8.06 -13.58 9.87
C ARG A 146 7.85 -13.49 11.37
N GLU A 147 7.38 -14.57 11.98
CA GLU A 147 7.34 -14.70 13.43
C GLU A 147 8.75 -14.87 14.00
N ASN A 148 9.02 -14.23 15.14
CA ASN A 148 10.24 -14.40 15.92
C ASN A 148 9.94 -15.21 17.20
N ASP A 149 10.98 -15.71 17.86
CA ASP A 149 10.85 -16.58 19.04
C ASP A 149 10.42 -15.84 20.33
N ASP A 150 10.23 -14.52 20.27
CA ASP A 150 9.88 -13.65 21.40
C ASP A 150 8.44 -13.11 21.34
N GLY A 151 7.62 -13.60 20.41
CA GLY A 151 6.25 -13.14 20.19
C GLY A 151 6.15 -11.82 19.41
N THR A 152 7.25 -11.37 18.80
CA THR A 152 7.25 -10.28 17.82
C THR A 152 7.23 -10.81 16.39
N TYR A 153 6.86 -9.94 15.46
CA TYR A 153 6.80 -10.23 14.03
C TYR A 153 7.68 -9.24 13.27
N ALA A 154 8.62 -9.75 12.47
CA ALA A 154 9.41 -8.97 11.54
C ALA A 154 8.62 -8.76 10.24
N ILE A 155 8.53 -7.51 9.80
CA ILE A 155 7.88 -7.10 8.55
C ILE A 155 8.94 -6.51 7.64
N THR A 156 9.06 -7.08 6.45
CA THR A 156 9.84 -6.50 5.35
C THR A 156 8.86 -5.94 4.31
N ALA A 157 9.04 -4.68 3.94
CA ALA A 157 8.15 -4.01 3.01
C ALA A 157 8.92 -3.11 2.03
N VAL A 158 8.41 -2.97 0.82
CA VAL A 158 8.98 -2.11 -0.23
C VAL A 158 8.12 -0.88 -0.41
N GLN A 159 8.71 0.25 -0.74
CA GLN A 159 7.98 1.49 -0.95
C GLN A 159 6.87 1.30 -1.98
N HIS A 160 5.72 1.90 -1.73
CA HIS A 160 4.60 1.90 -2.66
C HIS A 160 4.24 3.34 -3.03
N VAL A 161 4.14 3.61 -4.33
CA VAL A 161 3.78 4.94 -4.86
C VAL A 161 2.49 4.79 -5.67
N PRO A 162 1.30 5.09 -5.10
CA PRO A 162 0.01 4.91 -5.77
C PRO A 162 -0.10 5.66 -7.10
N GLU A 163 0.56 6.81 -7.22
CA GLU A 163 0.54 7.63 -8.43
C GLU A 163 1.16 6.92 -9.65
N LYS A 164 1.96 5.86 -9.41
CA LYS A 164 2.51 5.00 -10.46
C LYS A 164 1.43 4.41 -11.36
N GLU A 165 0.31 3.97 -10.79
CA GLU A 165 -0.76 3.30 -11.54
C GLU A 165 -1.35 4.25 -12.60
N ALA A 166 -1.67 5.47 -12.19
CA ALA A 166 -2.17 6.51 -13.09
C ALA A 166 -1.16 6.88 -14.18
N ILE A 167 0.15 6.88 -13.89
CA ILE A 167 1.19 7.14 -14.90
C ILE A 167 1.23 6.01 -15.94
N VAL A 168 1.08 4.76 -15.50
CA VAL A 168 1.08 3.58 -16.38
C VAL A 168 -0.16 3.58 -17.27
N ASP A 169 -1.32 3.88 -16.71
CA ASP A 169 -2.59 3.89 -17.42
C ASP A 169 -2.68 5.04 -18.44
N ASN A 170 -2.27 6.26 -18.04
CA ASN A 170 -2.29 7.43 -18.93
C ASN A 170 -1.16 7.42 -19.97
N GLY A 171 -0.07 6.70 -19.71
CA GLY A 171 1.07 6.61 -20.65
C GLY A 171 0.76 5.77 -21.89
N ALA A 172 -0.28 4.93 -21.86
CA ALA A 172 -0.67 4.08 -22.97
C ALA A 172 -1.63 4.78 -23.94
N HIS A 173 -1.17 5.84 -24.61
CA HIS A 173 -1.88 6.42 -25.74
C HIS A 173 -1.36 5.80 -27.04
N PHE A 174 -2.21 5.03 -27.71
CA PHE A 174 -1.98 4.62 -29.09
C PHE A 174 -2.96 5.39 -29.93
N ASP A 175 -2.47 6.39 -30.65
CA ASP A 175 -3.19 6.86 -31.83
C ASP A 175 -3.46 5.62 -32.67
N GLY A 176 -4.74 5.35 -32.94
CA GLY A 176 -5.11 4.27 -33.82
C GLY A 176 -4.57 4.62 -35.20
N ASP A 177 -3.39 4.13 -35.56
CA ASP A 177 -2.85 4.39 -36.88
C ASP A 177 -3.80 3.75 -37.90
N GLN A 178 -4.42 4.60 -38.71
CA GLN A 178 -4.85 4.23 -40.04
C GLN A 178 -3.65 3.59 -40.76
N SER A 179 -3.61 2.27 -40.82
CA SER A 179 -2.92 1.55 -41.91
C SER A 179 -3.44 0.12 -41.98
N GLY A 180 -4.67 -0.02 -42.47
CA GLY A 180 -5.03 -1.23 -43.19
C GLY A 180 -4.50 -1.07 -44.61
N THR A 181 -3.33 -1.64 -44.91
CA THR A 181 -3.06 -2.03 -46.30
C THR A 181 -4.27 -2.82 -46.80
N VAL A 182 -4.75 -2.52 -48.00
CA VAL A 182 -6.02 -3.04 -48.59
C VAL A 182 -6.08 -4.58 -48.68
N ASN A 183 -5.00 -5.29 -48.35
CA ASN A 183 -4.91 -6.75 -48.28
C ASN A 183 -4.60 -7.26 -46.85
N GLY A 184 -5.44 -6.92 -45.87
CA GLY A 184 -5.42 -7.59 -44.57
C GLY A 184 -6.11 -8.94 -44.66
N VAL A 185 -5.33 -10.04 -44.73
CA VAL A 185 -5.88 -11.38 -44.49
C VAL A 185 -6.10 -11.49 -42.99
N THR A 186 -7.33 -11.33 -42.54
CA THR A 186 -7.75 -11.77 -41.20
C THR A 186 -7.68 -13.30 -41.20
N PRO A 187 -6.80 -13.95 -40.41
CA PRO A 187 -6.87 -15.39 -40.25
C PRO A 187 -8.26 -15.73 -39.70
N PRO A 188 -9.00 -16.68 -40.30
CA PRO A 188 -10.29 -17.07 -39.76
C PRO A 188 -10.12 -17.52 -38.31
N ALA A 189 -11.13 -17.24 -37.48
CA ALA A 189 -11.15 -17.73 -36.11
C ALA A 189 -10.93 -19.25 -36.12
N VAL A 190 -10.03 -19.74 -35.27
CA VAL A 190 -9.83 -21.18 -35.11
C VAL A 190 -11.12 -21.75 -34.51
N GLN A 191 -11.92 -22.39 -35.36
CA GLN A 191 -13.15 -23.07 -34.99
C GLN A 191 -12.90 -24.58 -35.06
N HIS A 192 -13.57 -25.35 -34.19
CA HIS A 192 -13.42 -26.80 -34.06
C HIS A 192 -12.15 -27.29 -33.35
N LEU A 193 -11.70 -26.61 -32.29
CA LEU A 193 -10.73 -27.21 -31.38
C LEU A 193 -11.40 -28.36 -30.59
N THR A 194 -11.22 -29.60 -31.04
CA THR A 194 -11.59 -30.80 -30.28
C THR A 194 -10.36 -31.34 -29.58
N ALA A 195 -10.31 -31.22 -28.26
CA ALA A 195 -9.31 -31.89 -27.43
C ALA A 195 -9.80 -33.31 -27.15
N GLU A 196 -9.09 -34.32 -27.67
CA GLU A 196 -9.28 -35.70 -27.25
C GLU A 196 -8.31 -36.03 -26.12
N VAL A 197 -8.82 -36.61 -25.04
CA VAL A 197 -8.00 -37.10 -23.92
C VAL A 197 -7.78 -38.59 -24.14
N THR A 198 -6.57 -38.98 -24.54
CA THR A 198 -6.16 -40.38 -24.55
C THR A 198 -5.51 -40.72 -23.21
N ALA A 199 -6.09 -41.66 -22.47
CA ALA A 199 -5.77 -41.92 -21.06
C ALA A 199 -4.44 -42.66 -20.79
N ASP A 200 -3.50 -42.75 -21.75
CA ASP A 200 -2.33 -43.61 -21.62
C ASP A 200 -0.95 -42.93 -21.75
N SER A 201 -0.87 -41.60 -21.77
CA SER A 201 0.39 -40.91 -21.42
C SER A 201 0.14 -39.45 -21.05
N GLY A 202 0.82 -38.96 -19.99
CA GLY A 202 0.64 -37.62 -19.43
C GLY A 202 1.26 -36.48 -20.25
N GLU A 203 1.16 -36.52 -21.57
CA GLU A 203 1.59 -35.43 -22.45
C GLU A 203 0.42 -34.89 -23.28
N TYR A 204 0.27 -33.57 -23.26
CA TYR A 204 -0.71 -32.86 -24.06
C TYR A 204 -0.06 -32.43 -25.38
N GLN A 205 -0.49 -33.00 -26.51
CA GLN A 205 -0.17 -32.45 -27.83
C GLN A 205 -1.39 -31.75 -28.43
N VAL A 206 -1.17 -30.51 -28.86
CA VAL A 206 -2.14 -29.74 -29.64
C VAL A 206 -1.68 -29.77 -31.09
N LEU A 207 -2.47 -30.40 -31.96
CA LEU A 207 -2.29 -30.31 -33.41
C LEU A 207 -3.21 -29.21 -33.95
N ALA A 208 -2.62 -28.29 -34.72
CA ALA A 208 -3.32 -27.24 -35.46
C ALA A 208 -3.78 -27.75 -36.81
#